data_AF-A0A935MW03-F1
#
_entry.id   AF-A0A935MW03-F1
#
_cell.length_a   1.000
_cell.length_b   1.000
_cell.length_c   1.000
_cell.angle_alpha   90.00
_cell.angle_beta   90.00
_cell.angle_gamma   90.00
#
_symmetry.space_group_name_H-M   'P 1'
#
loop_
_entity.id
_entity.type
_entity.pdbx_description
1 polymer ?
#
loop_
_entity_poly.entity_id
_entity_poly.type
_entity_poly.pdbx_seq_one_letter_code
_entity_poly.pdbx_strand_id
1 'polypeptide(L)'
;MNSKSFPLYNGWLKKLWADKQDGDVWNSPPSQWKTFYRNFMSEIMAKRYRQQNERHKEALAVGAAEFIMYGGKSSEYSSMAADFLHHQSSSKDVENLYAYINSKTKTAFAEFIVANNSLKLSEVIDFAGTAYLRDNNFTQAIEWFAKSLAASANIIEKNPFIELLYDREERLTTDKTTTSKLAFAKEMLRLQSLAKTDKANAEDYLYKMALGFYNTTYYGYAWELVEYYRSGSDGYYIPKDATPFKKIITVVSLPMIILKWLWMPLLKMSLKQNACL
;
A
#
# COMPACT_ATOMS: atom_id res chain seq x y z
N MET A 1 8.49 15.59 -26.71
CA MET A 1 8.28 16.33 -25.44
C MET A 1 8.78 17.76 -25.61
N ASN A 2 7.95 18.74 -25.28
CA ASN A 2 8.22 20.17 -25.49
C ASN A 2 9.33 20.63 -24.52
N SER A 3 10.52 20.91 -25.03
CA SER A 3 11.75 21.22 -24.29
C SER A 3 11.76 22.60 -23.61
N LYS A 4 10.60 23.15 -23.26
CA LYS A 4 10.44 24.58 -22.93
C LYS A 4 10.29 24.90 -21.45
N SER A 5 10.37 23.95 -20.52
CA SER A 5 10.13 24.22 -19.10
C SER A 5 11.35 24.06 -18.16
N PHE A 6 12.59 24.12 -18.64
CA PHE A 6 13.77 24.11 -17.75
C PHE A 6 14.99 24.85 -18.33
N PRO A 7 15.18 26.15 -18.04
CA PRO A 7 16.35 26.90 -18.53
C PRO A 7 17.63 26.67 -17.72
N LEU A 8 17.60 25.99 -16.57
CA LEU A 8 18.69 26.08 -15.57
C LEU A 8 19.32 24.76 -15.09
N TYR A 9 19.06 23.62 -15.73
CA TYR A 9 19.79 22.39 -15.41
C TYR A 9 20.50 21.78 -16.63
N ASN A 10 21.76 22.20 -16.76
CA ASN A 10 22.97 21.46 -17.14
C ASN A 10 22.87 20.40 -18.27
N GLY A 11 23.77 20.54 -19.26
CA GLY A 11 23.88 19.66 -20.43
C GLY A 11 24.01 18.15 -20.14
N TRP A 12 24.31 17.73 -18.90
CA TRP A 12 24.30 16.32 -18.52
C TRP A 12 22.88 15.72 -18.47
N LEU A 13 21.83 16.47 -18.09
CA LEU A 13 20.45 15.97 -18.18
C LEU A 13 20.04 15.77 -19.64
N LYS A 14 20.46 16.67 -20.53
CA LYS A 14 20.23 16.47 -21.98
C LYS A 14 20.94 15.20 -22.48
N LYS A 15 22.17 14.96 -22.04
CA LYS A 15 22.91 13.72 -22.37
C LYS A 15 22.22 12.49 -21.80
N LEU A 16 21.72 12.56 -20.56
CA LEU A 16 20.96 11.50 -19.91
C LEU A 16 19.72 11.08 -20.71
N TRP A 17 18.93 12.05 -21.19
CA TRP A 17 17.69 11.76 -21.94
C TRP A 17 17.89 11.51 -23.43
N ALA A 18 19.00 11.95 -24.00
CA ALA A 18 19.40 11.61 -25.37
C ALA A 18 19.92 10.16 -25.48
N ASP A 19 20.28 9.56 -24.35
CA ASP A 19 20.79 8.20 -24.26
C ASP A 19 19.65 7.17 -24.39
N LYS A 20 19.42 6.74 -25.63
CA LYS A 20 18.53 5.61 -25.95
C LYS A 20 19.28 4.33 -25.60
N GLN A 21 19.04 3.83 -24.39
CA GLN A 21 19.50 2.51 -24.02
C GLN A 21 18.56 1.50 -24.67
N ASP A 22 18.99 0.91 -25.78
CA ASP A 22 18.32 -0.19 -26.44
C ASP A 22 18.87 -1.51 -25.86
N GLY A 23 18.04 -2.26 -25.12
CA GLY A 23 18.41 -3.53 -24.46
C GLY A 23 18.04 -3.57 -22.96
N ASP A 24 18.07 -4.76 -22.36
CA ASP A 24 17.96 -4.91 -20.90
C ASP A 24 19.27 -4.56 -20.19
N VAL A 25 19.20 -4.33 -18.87
CA VAL A 25 20.36 -3.90 -18.05
C VAL A 25 21.52 -4.91 -18.08
N TRP A 26 21.24 -6.16 -18.44
CA TRP A 26 22.21 -7.26 -18.48
C TRP A 26 23.04 -7.29 -19.76
N ASN A 27 22.43 -6.99 -20.91
CA ASN A 27 23.11 -7.03 -22.21
C ASN A 27 23.67 -5.66 -22.63
N SER A 28 23.13 -4.56 -22.10
CA SER A 28 23.56 -3.20 -22.39
C SER A 28 23.69 -2.40 -21.08
N PRO A 29 24.89 -2.28 -20.48
CA PRO A 29 25.03 -1.60 -19.20
C PRO A 29 24.56 -0.14 -19.28
N PRO A 30 23.93 0.40 -18.21
CA PRO A 30 23.46 1.78 -18.18
C PRO A 30 24.61 2.75 -18.39
N SER A 31 24.38 3.83 -19.14
CA SER A 31 25.40 4.86 -19.28
C SER A 31 25.81 5.45 -17.94
N GLN A 32 27.01 6.02 -17.91
CA GLN A 32 27.51 6.74 -16.74
C GLN A 32 26.55 7.84 -16.26
N TRP A 33 25.78 8.46 -17.17
CA TRP A 33 24.83 9.51 -16.82
C TRP A 33 23.59 8.94 -16.12
N LYS A 34 23.05 7.81 -16.59
CA LYS A 34 21.96 7.10 -15.91
C LYS A 34 22.38 6.61 -14.54
N THR A 35 23.58 6.03 -14.46
CA THR A 35 24.17 5.57 -13.19
C THR A 35 24.36 6.73 -12.21
N PHE A 36 24.88 7.87 -12.68
CA PHE A 36 25.04 9.07 -11.86
C PHE A 36 23.69 9.58 -11.36
N TYR A 37 22.69 9.74 -12.22
CA TYR A 37 21.36 10.20 -11.83
C TYR A 37 20.71 9.26 -10.82
N ARG A 38 20.74 7.94 -11.08
CA ARG A 38 20.23 6.93 -10.16
C ARG A 38 20.86 7.08 -8.77
N ASN A 39 22.19 7.12 -8.70
CA ASN A 39 22.91 7.23 -7.43
C ASN A 39 22.64 8.57 -6.74
N PHE A 40 22.59 9.67 -7.48
CA PHE A 40 22.24 10.97 -6.92
C PHE A 40 20.86 10.94 -6.26
N MET A 41 19.87 10.35 -6.94
CA MET A 41 18.51 10.27 -6.44
C MET A 41 18.36 9.28 -5.28
N SER A 42 18.91 8.06 -5.37
CA SER A 42 18.76 7.02 -4.36
C SER A 42 19.70 7.18 -3.16
N GLU A 43 20.94 7.60 -3.37
CA GLU A 43 21.96 7.61 -2.32
C GLU A 43 22.11 8.97 -1.65
N ILE A 44 21.83 10.07 -2.36
CA ILE A 44 22.01 11.43 -1.84
C ILE A 44 20.65 12.04 -1.49
N MET A 45 19.76 12.19 -2.48
CA MET A 45 18.48 12.88 -2.29
C MET A 45 17.56 12.10 -1.33
N ALA A 46 17.36 10.80 -1.54
CA ALA A 46 16.50 9.99 -0.68
C ALA A 46 16.99 9.99 0.78
N LYS A 47 18.30 9.82 1.02
CA LYS A 47 18.87 9.88 2.38
C LYS A 47 18.70 11.26 3.01
N ARG A 48 18.86 12.33 2.25
CA ARG A 48 18.66 13.70 2.73
C ARG A 48 17.19 13.94 3.12
N TYR A 49 16.24 13.52 2.30
CA TYR A 49 14.81 13.63 2.62
C TYR A 49 14.42 12.81 3.84
N ARG A 50 14.99 11.60 4.00
CA ARG A 50 14.80 10.80 5.21
C ARG A 50 15.26 11.54 6.47
N GLN A 51 16.45 12.15 6.44
CA GLN A 51 16.97 12.94 7.56
C GLN A 51 16.10 14.15 7.91
N GLN A 52 15.39 14.70 6.92
CA GLN A 52 14.47 15.82 7.08
C GLN A 52 13.05 15.40 7.46
N ASN A 53 12.80 14.10 7.66
CA ASN A 53 11.48 13.52 7.87
C ASN A 53 10.49 13.81 6.71
N GLU A 54 11.01 13.98 5.48
CA GLU A 54 10.22 14.23 4.27
C GLU A 54 10.00 12.94 3.48
N ARG A 55 9.33 11.96 4.09
CA ARG A 55 9.15 10.60 3.53
C ARG A 55 8.50 10.57 2.15
N HIS A 56 7.56 11.48 1.88
CA HIS A 56 6.93 11.63 0.57
C HIS A 56 7.92 12.02 -0.54
N LYS A 57 8.93 12.85 -0.24
CA LYS A 57 9.98 13.20 -1.20
C LYS A 57 11.03 12.12 -1.33
N GLU A 58 11.29 11.38 -0.26
CA GLU A 58 12.12 10.17 -0.30
C GLU A 58 11.54 9.14 -1.29
N ALA A 59 10.23 8.84 -1.19
CA ALA A 59 9.54 7.94 -2.12
C ALA A 59 9.67 8.40 -3.59
N LEU A 60 9.48 9.69 -3.84
CA LEU A 60 9.65 10.26 -5.18
C LEU A 60 11.10 10.20 -5.66
N ALA A 61 12.09 10.34 -4.78
CA ALA A 61 13.50 10.23 -5.15
C ALA A 61 13.84 8.78 -5.56
N VAL A 62 13.36 7.79 -4.80
CA VAL A 62 13.50 6.37 -5.13
C VAL A 62 12.83 6.07 -6.49
N GLY A 63 11.59 6.53 -6.69
CA GLY A 63 10.88 6.28 -7.95
C GLY A 63 11.45 7.00 -9.16
N ALA A 64 12.10 8.16 -8.97
CA ALA A 64 12.83 8.81 -10.05
C ALA A 64 14.12 8.04 -10.43
N ALA A 65 14.83 7.50 -9.43
CA ALA A 65 16.00 6.66 -9.66
C ALA A 65 15.62 5.37 -10.41
N GLU A 66 14.48 4.78 -10.07
CA GLU A 66 13.93 3.61 -10.77
C GLU A 66 13.48 3.96 -12.20
N PHE A 67 12.76 5.08 -12.37
CA PHE A 67 12.26 5.52 -13.67
C PHE A 67 13.36 5.64 -14.71
N ILE A 68 14.52 6.20 -14.35
CA ILE A 68 15.61 6.41 -15.32
C ILE A 68 16.25 5.09 -15.79
N MET A 69 16.20 4.07 -14.93
CA MET A 69 16.81 2.76 -15.18
C MET A 69 15.91 1.90 -16.06
N TYR A 70 14.61 1.96 -15.85
CA TYR A 70 13.64 1.06 -16.49
C TYR A 70 12.64 1.77 -17.41
N GLY A 71 12.81 3.07 -17.64
CA GLY A 71 11.95 3.86 -18.54
C GLY A 71 10.50 3.96 -18.06
N GLY A 72 10.28 3.85 -16.75
CA GLY A 72 8.94 3.82 -16.16
C GLY A 72 8.14 2.56 -16.42
N LYS A 73 8.76 1.51 -17.01
CA LYS A 73 8.28 0.15 -16.88
C LYS A 73 8.67 -0.27 -15.46
N SER A 74 7.71 -0.41 -14.56
CA SER A 74 7.98 -1.13 -13.31
C SER A 74 8.61 -2.47 -13.72
N SER A 75 9.68 -2.88 -13.04
CA SER A 75 10.18 -4.23 -13.28
C SER A 75 9.01 -5.19 -13.07
N GLU A 76 8.85 -6.17 -13.96
CA GLU A 76 7.79 -7.19 -13.90
C GLU A 76 7.80 -7.95 -12.56
N TYR A 77 8.84 -7.75 -11.73
CA TYR A 77 9.12 -8.45 -10.49
C TYR A 77 9.07 -7.61 -9.20
N SER A 78 9.00 -6.27 -9.26
CA SER A 78 8.69 -5.38 -8.13
C SER A 78 9.06 -3.92 -8.47
N SER A 79 8.21 -2.97 -8.07
CA SER A 79 8.55 -1.55 -8.07
C SER A 79 9.20 -1.20 -6.74
N MET A 80 10.48 -0.78 -6.74
CA MET A 80 11.19 -0.41 -5.50
C MET A 80 10.52 0.79 -4.83
N ALA A 81 9.99 1.72 -5.62
CA ALA A 81 9.28 2.87 -5.09
C ALA A 81 7.92 2.47 -4.51
N ALA A 82 7.21 1.54 -5.14
CA ALA A 82 5.97 1.01 -4.59
C ALA A 82 6.23 0.20 -3.31
N ASP A 83 7.27 -0.63 -3.29
CA ASP A 83 7.68 -1.38 -2.09
C ASP A 83 8.03 -0.44 -0.92
N PHE A 84 8.76 0.64 -1.20
CA PHE A 84 9.03 1.69 -0.23
C PHE A 84 7.74 2.31 0.33
N LEU A 85 6.77 2.62 -0.53
CA LEU A 85 5.46 3.09 -0.08
C LEU A 85 4.79 2.04 0.82
N HIS A 86 4.68 0.80 0.34
CA HIS A 86 3.96 -0.28 1.00
C HIS A 86 4.47 -0.59 2.41
N HIS A 87 5.79 -0.47 2.62
CA HIS A 87 6.44 -0.93 3.83
C HIS A 87 6.96 0.18 4.75
N GLN A 88 7.23 1.38 4.23
CA GLN A 88 7.91 2.44 4.98
C GLN A 88 7.11 3.73 5.12
N SER A 89 5.90 3.79 4.54
CA SER A 89 5.05 4.98 4.60
C SER A 89 3.81 4.75 5.47
N SER A 90 3.52 5.73 6.33
CA SER A 90 2.26 5.79 7.08
C SER A 90 1.13 6.35 6.21
N SER A 91 -0.13 6.18 6.64
CA SER A 91 -1.30 6.83 6.02
C SER A 91 -1.06 8.33 5.79
N LYS A 92 -0.40 9.02 6.74
CA LYS A 92 -0.08 10.44 6.61
C LYS A 92 0.98 10.75 5.56
N ASP A 93 1.98 9.89 5.41
CA ASP A 93 3.02 10.07 4.38
C ASP A 93 2.43 9.99 2.97
N VAL A 94 1.44 9.12 2.77
CA VAL A 94 0.74 8.98 1.48
C VAL A 94 -0.12 10.19 1.17
N GLU A 95 -0.81 10.76 2.17
CA GLU A 95 -1.54 12.02 1.97
C GLU A 95 -0.62 13.15 1.53
N ASN A 96 0.53 13.27 2.19
CA ASN A 96 1.53 14.28 1.83
C ASN A 96 2.06 14.05 0.42
N LEU A 97 2.30 12.80 0.02
CA LEU A 97 2.70 12.45 -1.33
C LEU A 97 1.62 12.82 -2.36
N TYR A 98 0.37 12.44 -2.12
CA TYR A 98 -0.76 12.78 -2.98
C TYR A 98 -0.92 14.30 -3.12
N ALA A 99 -0.84 15.05 -2.00
CA ALA A 99 -0.92 16.50 -2.01
C ALA A 99 0.25 17.13 -2.78
N TYR A 100 1.45 16.59 -2.60
CA TYR A 100 2.65 17.05 -3.33
C TYR A 100 2.51 16.81 -4.83
N ILE A 101 2.08 15.62 -5.26
CA ILE A 101 1.83 15.29 -6.68
C ILE A 101 0.74 16.19 -7.28
N ASN A 102 -0.33 16.47 -6.54
CA ASN A 102 -1.47 17.26 -7.03
C ASN A 102 -1.37 18.78 -6.77
N SER A 103 -0.30 19.26 -6.12
CA SER A 103 -0.16 20.69 -5.82
C SER A 103 -0.22 21.53 -7.08
N LYS A 104 -1.01 22.61 -7.08
CA LYS A 104 -1.08 23.57 -8.20
C LYS A 104 0.20 24.39 -8.35
N THR A 105 0.98 24.52 -7.28
CA THR A 105 2.22 25.29 -7.25
C THR A 105 3.36 24.34 -6.92
N LYS A 106 4.24 24.13 -7.90
CA LYS A 106 5.42 23.29 -7.78
C LYS A 106 6.65 24.09 -8.17
N THR A 107 7.77 23.80 -7.53
CA THR A 107 9.07 24.25 -8.07
C THR A 107 9.33 23.48 -9.36
N ALA A 108 10.14 24.04 -10.26
CA ALA A 108 10.50 23.34 -11.49
C ALA A 108 11.02 21.91 -11.19
N PHE A 109 11.87 21.75 -10.17
CA PHE A 109 12.38 20.44 -9.76
C PHE A 109 11.29 19.46 -9.31
N ALA A 110 10.30 19.94 -8.57
CA ALA A 110 9.16 19.14 -8.15
C ALA A 110 8.32 18.69 -9.35
N GLU A 111 8.09 19.56 -10.33
CA GLU A 111 7.42 19.20 -11.59
C GLU A 111 8.19 18.12 -12.35
N PHE A 112 9.51 18.29 -12.46
CA PHE A 112 10.38 17.35 -13.14
C PHE A 112 10.36 15.96 -12.50
N ILE A 113 10.51 15.86 -11.18
CA ILE A 113 10.52 14.58 -10.49
C ILE A 113 9.18 13.86 -10.60
N VAL A 114 8.06 14.58 -10.46
CA VAL A 114 6.72 13.98 -10.54
C VAL A 114 6.45 13.47 -11.97
N ALA A 115 6.88 14.22 -12.98
CA ALA A 115 6.70 13.81 -14.39
C ALA A 115 7.59 12.62 -14.79
N ASN A 116 8.74 12.44 -14.14
CA ASN A 116 9.74 11.42 -14.45
C ASN A 116 9.88 10.43 -13.30
N ASN A 117 8.76 9.82 -12.89
CA ASN A 117 8.68 8.89 -11.77
C ASN A 117 8.09 7.54 -12.17
N SER A 118 8.56 6.47 -11.51
CA SER A 118 7.95 5.14 -11.61
C SER A 118 6.58 5.12 -10.92
N LEU A 119 6.42 5.84 -9.80
CA LEU A 119 5.16 5.93 -9.05
C LEU A 119 4.06 6.61 -9.87
N LYS A 120 2.95 5.91 -10.03
CA LYS A 120 1.74 6.44 -10.65
C LYS A 120 0.77 6.94 -9.59
N LEU A 121 0.01 7.98 -9.93
CA LEU A 121 -0.99 8.53 -9.02
C LEU A 121 -2.04 7.49 -8.60
N SER A 122 -2.39 6.55 -9.49
CA SER A 122 -3.29 5.44 -9.15
C SER A 122 -2.71 4.51 -8.08
N GLU A 123 -1.41 4.22 -8.11
CA GLU A 123 -0.74 3.39 -7.09
C GLU A 123 -0.69 4.12 -5.75
N VAL A 124 -0.43 5.44 -5.76
CA VAL A 124 -0.48 6.27 -4.54
C VAL A 124 -1.89 6.28 -3.94
N ILE A 125 -2.94 6.39 -4.76
CA ILE A 125 -4.33 6.36 -4.30
C ILE A 125 -4.72 4.98 -3.75
N ASP A 126 -4.36 3.90 -4.43
CA ASP A 126 -4.62 2.54 -3.96
C ASP A 126 -3.90 2.27 -2.63
N PHE A 127 -2.64 2.69 -2.51
CA PHE A 127 -1.88 2.55 -1.28
C PHE A 127 -2.48 3.39 -0.14
N ALA A 128 -2.93 4.62 -0.39
CA ALA A 128 -3.59 5.44 0.62
C ALA A 128 -4.84 4.74 1.17
N GLY A 129 -5.70 4.24 0.30
CA GLY A 129 -6.89 3.50 0.70
C GLY A 129 -6.55 2.22 1.48
N THR A 130 -5.50 1.52 1.06
CA THR A 130 -5.02 0.30 1.72
C THR A 130 -4.41 0.60 3.09
N ALA A 131 -3.65 1.67 3.24
CA ALA A 131 -3.12 2.10 4.54
C ALA A 131 -4.25 2.40 5.53
N TYR A 132 -5.31 3.07 5.08
CA TYR A 132 -6.50 3.28 5.91
C TYR A 132 -7.31 2.01 6.20
N LEU A 133 -7.31 1.01 5.31
CA LEU A 133 -7.83 -0.33 5.62
C LEU A 133 -7.05 -0.99 6.75
N ARG A 134 -5.72 -0.92 6.71
CA ARG A 134 -4.82 -1.47 7.75
C ARG A 134 -5.03 -0.81 9.12
N ASP A 135 -5.37 0.48 9.11
CA ASP A 135 -5.71 1.26 10.30
C ASP A 135 -7.17 1.08 10.76
N ASN A 136 -7.95 0.21 10.09
CA ASN A 136 -9.39 0.00 10.33
C ASN A 136 -10.26 1.26 10.18
N ASN A 137 -9.76 2.28 9.47
CA ASN A 137 -10.49 3.50 9.17
C ASN A 137 -11.22 3.36 7.82
N PHE A 138 -12.32 2.61 7.84
CA PHE A 138 -13.06 2.26 6.63
C PHE A 138 -13.64 3.49 5.90
N THR A 139 -14.03 4.54 6.62
CA THR A 139 -14.53 5.78 6.01
C THR A 139 -13.45 6.43 5.14
N GLN A 140 -12.25 6.63 5.68
CA GLN A 140 -11.14 7.20 4.90
C GLN A 140 -10.70 6.27 3.76
N ALA A 141 -10.67 4.95 3.99
CA ALA A 141 -10.36 4.00 2.92
C ALA A 141 -11.33 4.15 1.73
N ILE A 142 -12.64 4.24 1.99
CA ILE A 142 -13.67 4.44 0.96
C ILE A 142 -13.45 5.77 0.22
N GLU A 143 -13.18 6.86 0.95
CA GLU A 143 -12.91 8.17 0.35
C GLU A 143 -11.70 8.15 -0.59
N TRP A 144 -10.64 7.43 -0.22
CA TRP A 144 -9.44 7.28 -1.05
C TRP A 144 -9.70 6.44 -2.28
N PHE A 145 -10.27 5.24 -2.14
CA PHE A 145 -10.57 4.37 -3.26
C PHE A 145 -11.56 5.00 -4.25
N ALA A 146 -12.44 5.90 -3.80
CA ALA A 146 -13.33 6.65 -4.67
C ALA A 146 -12.63 7.66 -5.61
N LYS A 147 -11.37 8.04 -5.33
CA LYS A 147 -10.61 9.02 -6.14
C LYS A 147 -10.09 8.44 -7.46
N SER A 148 -10.05 7.11 -7.62
CA SER A 148 -9.56 6.48 -8.84
C SER A 148 -10.24 5.13 -9.11
N LEU A 149 -10.83 5.01 -10.29
CA LEU A 149 -11.38 3.73 -10.76
C LEU A 149 -10.29 2.69 -10.91
N ALA A 150 -9.10 3.07 -11.40
CA ALA A 150 -7.97 2.15 -11.54
C ALA A 150 -7.50 1.62 -10.18
N ALA A 151 -7.50 2.45 -9.14
CA ALA A 151 -7.15 2.03 -7.79
C ALA A 151 -8.19 1.07 -7.18
N SER A 152 -9.47 1.24 -7.51
CA SER A 152 -10.58 0.42 -6.97
C SER A 152 -10.94 -0.79 -7.82
N ALA A 153 -10.34 -0.94 -9.01
CA ALA A 153 -10.66 -1.98 -9.99
C ALA A 153 -10.03 -3.35 -9.68
N ASN A 154 -9.06 -3.44 -8.77
CA ASN A 154 -8.42 -4.71 -8.45
C ASN A 154 -9.41 -5.69 -7.84
N ILE A 155 -9.74 -6.72 -8.61
CA ILE A 155 -10.64 -7.80 -8.19
C ILE A 155 -9.85 -8.81 -7.38
N ILE A 156 -10.39 -9.17 -6.22
CA ILE A 156 -9.89 -10.23 -5.37
C ILE A 156 -10.89 -11.37 -5.43
N GLU A 157 -10.41 -12.51 -5.89
CA GLU A 157 -11.23 -13.70 -6.14
C GLU A 157 -11.42 -14.58 -4.90
N LYS A 158 -11.65 -13.95 -3.76
CA LYS A 158 -11.78 -14.62 -2.47
C LYS A 158 -12.83 -13.94 -1.62
N ASN A 159 -13.67 -14.71 -0.94
CA ASN A 159 -14.58 -14.20 0.06
C ASN A 159 -13.82 -13.85 1.34
N PRO A 160 -13.69 -12.58 1.74
CA PRO A 160 -13.00 -12.23 2.99
C PRO A 160 -13.81 -12.58 4.24
N PHE A 161 -15.09 -12.91 4.10
CA PHE A 161 -15.99 -13.24 5.20
C PHE A 161 -16.31 -14.73 5.30
N ILE A 162 -15.50 -15.58 4.66
CA ILE A 162 -15.66 -17.03 4.72
C ILE A 162 -15.10 -17.59 6.02
N GLU A 163 -15.78 -18.59 6.59
CA GLU A 163 -15.27 -19.35 7.72
C GLU A 163 -14.44 -20.54 7.21
N LEU A 164 -13.19 -20.64 7.67
CA LEU A 164 -12.26 -21.68 7.26
C LEU A 164 -11.72 -22.42 8.47
N LEU A 165 -11.89 -23.74 8.52
CA LEU A 165 -11.33 -24.55 9.60
C LEU A 165 -9.78 -24.55 9.58
N TYR A 166 -9.18 -24.43 8.40
CA TYR A 166 -7.74 -24.44 8.19
C TYR A 166 -7.33 -23.29 7.30
N ASP A 167 -6.29 -22.56 7.72
CA ASP A 167 -5.67 -21.51 6.94
C ASP A 167 -5.17 -22.08 5.61
N ARG A 168 -5.46 -21.34 4.55
CA ARG A 168 -5.03 -21.64 3.19
C ARG A 168 -5.05 -20.36 2.39
N GLU A 169 -4.23 -20.33 1.36
CA GLU A 169 -4.16 -19.20 0.45
C GLU A 169 -4.96 -19.46 -0.82
N GLU A 170 -4.97 -20.71 -1.29
CA GLU A 170 -5.54 -21.06 -2.57
C GLU A 170 -7.05 -20.88 -2.55
N ARG A 171 -7.57 -20.21 -3.58
CA ARG A 171 -9.01 -20.05 -3.77
C ARG A 171 -9.70 -21.41 -3.72
N LEU A 172 -10.71 -21.51 -2.86
CA LEU A 172 -11.53 -22.71 -2.79
C LEU A 172 -12.33 -22.90 -4.07
N THR A 173 -12.44 -24.14 -4.56
CA THR A 173 -13.27 -24.46 -5.73
C THR A 173 -14.74 -24.09 -5.53
N THR A 174 -15.21 -24.12 -4.27
CA THR A 174 -16.55 -23.73 -3.83
C THR A 174 -16.73 -22.22 -3.65
N ASP A 175 -15.66 -21.45 -3.52
CA ASP A 175 -15.72 -19.99 -3.36
C ASP A 175 -15.83 -19.30 -4.73
N LYS A 176 -17.05 -18.84 -5.03
CA LYS A 176 -17.35 -18.08 -6.25
C LYS A 176 -17.42 -16.57 -6.02
N THR A 177 -17.14 -16.10 -4.80
CA THR A 177 -17.21 -14.69 -4.48
C THR A 177 -16.01 -13.94 -5.08
N THR A 178 -16.29 -12.75 -5.58
CA THR A 178 -15.28 -11.75 -5.93
C THR A 178 -15.54 -10.51 -5.09
N THR A 179 -14.47 -9.86 -4.65
CA THR A 179 -14.53 -8.61 -3.91
C THR A 179 -13.51 -7.61 -4.47
N SER A 180 -13.46 -6.42 -3.89
CA SER A 180 -12.38 -5.46 -4.07
C SER A 180 -12.09 -4.79 -2.74
N LYS A 181 -10.96 -4.09 -2.63
CA LYS A 181 -10.62 -3.31 -1.43
C LYS A 181 -11.72 -2.30 -1.06
N LEU A 182 -12.32 -1.65 -2.05
CA LEU A 182 -13.45 -0.73 -1.87
C LEU A 182 -14.71 -1.46 -1.38
N ALA A 183 -15.05 -2.60 -1.96
CA ALA A 183 -16.22 -3.37 -1.56
C ALA A 183 -16.07 -3.90 -0.12
N PHE A 184 -14.88 -4.39 0.22
CA PHE A 184 -14.53 -4.82 1.57
C PHE A 184 -14.65 -3.66 2.58
N ALA A 185 -14.07 -2.49 2.27
CA ALA A 185 -14.17 -1.31 3.13
C ALA A 185 -15.63 -0.91 3.41
N LYS A 186 -16.47 -0.90 2.37
CA LYS A 186 -17.90 -0.61 2.49
C LYS A 186 -18.63 -1.62 3.37
N GLU A 187 -18.36 -2.92 3.18
CA GLU A 187 -19.01 -3.95 3.99
C GLU A 187 -18.57 -3.89 5.45
N MET A 188 -17.28 -3.66 5.73
CA MET A 188 -16.79 -3.49 7.10
C MET A 188 -17.41 -2.27 7.80
N LEU A 189 -17.55 -1.13 7.09
CA LEU A 189 -18.23 0.05 7.61
C LEU A 189 -19.72 -0.22 7.89
N ARG A 190 -20.39 -0.93 6.98
CA ARG A 190 -21.80 -1.34 7.14
C ARG A 190 -21.98 -2.23 8.37
N LEU A 191 -21.15 -3.25 8.53
CA LEU A 191 -21.19 -4.16 9.67
C LEU A 191 -20.90 -3.44 11.00
N GLN A 192 -19.91 -2.53 11.00
CA GLN A 192 -19.60 -1.70 12.17
C GLN A 192 -20.79 -0.84 12.60
N SER A 193 -21.54 -0.33 11.62
CA SER A 193 -22.74 0.48 11.87
C SER A 193 -23.87 -0.38 12.42
N LEU A 194 -24.13 -1.53 11.79
CA LEU A 194 -25.19 -2.46 12.21
C LEU A 194 -24.95 -3.07 13.59
N ALA A 195 -23.72 -3.42 13.94
CA ALA A 195 -23.38 -3.87 15.30
C ALA A 195 -23.72 -2.82 16.39
N LYS A 196 -23.75 -1.54 16.01
CA LYS A 196 -24.14 -0.44 16.92
C LYS A 196 -25.64 -0.22 16.95
N THR A 197 -26.32 -0.29 15.81
CA THR A 197 -27.74 0.10 15.67
C THR A 197 -28.72 -1.05 15.84
N ASP A 198 -28.37 -2.25 15.38
CA ASP A 198 -29.19 -3.46 15.45
C ASP A 198 -28.62 -4.41 16.52
N LYS A 199 -29.04 -4.19 17.76
CA LYS A 199 -28.55 -4.95 18.92
C LYS A 199 -28.97 -6.41 18.92
N ALA A 200 -30.08 -6.76 18.26
CA ALA A 200 -30.58 -8.13 18.21
C ALA A 200 -29.65 -9.05 17.42
N ASN A 201 -29.05 -8.53 16.34
CA ASN A 201 -28.12 -9.28 15.47
C ASN A 201 -26.66 -8.83 15.62
N ALA A 202 -26.34 -8.07 16.67
CA ALA A 202 -25.00 -7.50 16.86
C ALA A 202 -23.90 -8.56 16.91
N GLU A 203 -24.18 -9.73 17.48
CA GLU A 203 -23.21 -10.84 17.56
C GLU A 203 -22.84 -11.37 16.17
N ASP A 204 -23.83 -11.53 15.28
CA ASP A 204 -23.60 -12.00 13.91
C ASP A 204 -22.80 -11.00 13.09
N TYR A 205 -23.09 -9.69 13.23
CA TYR A 205 -22.32 -8.66 12.55
C TYR A 205 -20.87 -8.62 13.04
N LEU A 206 -20.66 -8.71 14.36
CA LEU A 206 -19.32 -8.74 14.94
C LEU A 206 -18.56 -10.01 14.54
N TYR A 207 -19.24 -11.15 14.47
CA TYR A 207 -18.64 -12.40 14.00
C TYR A 207 -18.19 -12.28 12.54
N LYS A 208 -19.05 -11.74 11.67
CA LYS A 208 -18.68 -11.50 10.27
C LYS A 208 -17.52 -10.50 10.14
N MET A 209 -17.48 -9.44 10.95
CA MET A 209 -16.32 -8.54 11.00
C MET A 209 -15.05 -9.26 11.43
N ALA A 210 -15.14 -10.15 12.42
CA ALA A 210 -14.00 -10.93 12.89
C ALA A 210 -13.45 -11.85 11.79
N LEU A 211 -14.32 -12.50 11.01
CA LEU A 211 -13.90 -13.26 9.81
C LEU A 211 -13.17 -12.36 8.81
N GLY A 212 -13.73 -11.16 8.55
CA GLY A 212 -13.09 -10.15 7.71
C GLY A 212 -11.67 -9.81 8.18
N PHE A 213 -11.51 -9.45 9.45
CA PHE A 213 -10.19 -9.14 10.02
C PHE A 213 -9.23 -10.31 9.93
N TYR A 214 -9.67 -11.51 10.33
CA TYR A 214 -8.85 -12.71 10.33
C TYR A 214 -8.36 -13.07 8.93
N ASN A 215 -9.27 -13.11 7.95
CA ASN A 215 -8.93 -13.47 6.59
C ASN A 215 -8.11 -12.41 5.85
N THR A 216 -8.06 -11.16 6.34
CA THR A 216 -7.13 -10.15 5.82
C THR A 216 -5.77 -10.13 6.50
N THR A 217 -5.51 -10.97 7.50
CA THR A 217 -4.15 -11.08 8.05
C THR A 217 -3.16 -11.60 7.00
N TYR A 218 -1.85 -11.48 7.26
CA TYR A 218 -0.81 -11.93 6.32
C TYR A 218 -0.91 -13.43 5.97
N TYR A 219 -1.43 -14.26 6.87
CA TYR A 219 -1.71 -15.69 6.61
C TYR A 219 -3.19 -15.96 6.30
N GLY A 220 -4.01 -14.92 6.32
CA GLY A 220 -5.44 -15.01 6.06
C GLY A 220 -5.72 -15.30 4.59
N TYR A 221 -6.90 -15.88 4.36
CA TYR A 221 -7.33 -16.30 3.03
C TYR A 221 -7.28 -15.17 2.00
N ALA A 222 -7.74 -13.97 2.36
CA ALA A 222 -7.84 -12.78 1.51
C ALA A 222 -6.82 -11.70 1.90
N TRP A 223 -5.56 -12.11 2.14
CA TRP A 223 -4.45 -11.23 2.52
C TRP A 223 -4.22 -10.07 1.52
N GLU A 224 -4.55 -10.27 0.25
CA GLU A 224 -4.39 -9.31 -0.86
C GLU A 224 -5.20 -8.02 -0.66
N LEU A 225 -6.19 -8.04 0.25
CA LEU A 225 -6.95 -6.84 0.60
C LEU A 225 -6.10 -5.78 1.30
N VAL A 226 -5.05 -6.21 2.00
CA VAL A 226 -4.21 -5.33 2.81
C VAL A 226 -2.73 -5.51 2.56
N GLU A 227 -2.28 -6.47 1.78
CA GLU A 227 -0.87 -6.63 1.40
C GLU A 227 -0.72 -6.77 -0.12
N TYR A 228 0.46 -6.36 -0.62
CA TYR A 228 0.76 -6.32 -2.06
C TYR A 228 1.64 -7.47 -2.53
N TYR A 229 2.31 -8.11 -1.58
CA TYR A 229 3.21 -9.22 -1.82
C TYR A 229 3.30 -10.07 -0.55
N ARG A 230 3.45 -11.37 -0.75
CA ARG A 230 3.68 -12.37 0.29
C ARG A 230 4.69 -13.38 -0.24
N SER A 231 5.61 -13.83 0.61
CA SER A 231 6.49 -14.96 0.29
C SER A 231 6.17 -16.16 1.17
N GLY A 232 6.15 -17.36 0.58
CA GLY A 232 6.06 -18.61 1.32
C GLY A 232 7.32 -18.95 2.12
N SER A 233 8.45 -18.31 1.83
CA SER A 233 9.73 -18.52 2.55
C SER A 233 9.83 -17.77 3.88
N ASP A 234 8.99 -16.77 4.09
CA ASP A 234 9.19 -15.81 5.19
C ASP A 234 8.81 -16.40 6.56
N GLY A 235 8.14 -17.56 6.59
CA GLY A 235 7.70 -18.23 7.81
C GLY A 235 6.80 -17.34 8.69
N TYR A 236 6.50 -17.78 9.91
CA TYR A 236 5.90 -16.93 10.97
C TYR A 236 6.97 -16.03 11.60
N TYR A 237 7.54 -15.10 10.84
CA TYR A 237 8.59 -14.22 11.32
C TYR A 237 8.12 -12.77 11.45
N ILE A 238 8.31 -12.19 12.65
CA ILE A 238 8.08 -10.76 12.91
C ILE A 238 9.45 -10.06 12.88
N PRO A 239 9.72 -9.19 11.90
CA PRO A 239 10.90 -8.32 11.95
C PRO A 239 10.90 -7.48 13.23
N LYS A 240 12.08 -7.24 13.83
CA LYS A 240 12.20 -6.45 15.08
C LYS A 240 11.63 -5.02 14.94
N ASP A 241 11.62 -4.50 13.71
CA ASP A 241 11.11 -3.21 13.28
C ASP A 241 9.71 -3.28 12.62
N ALA A 242 8.99 -4.40 12.78
CA ALA A 242 7.64 -4.56 12.28
C ALA A 242 6.74 -3.37 12.68
N THR A 243 6.03 -2.83 11.69
CA THR A 243 5.00 -1.80 11.92
C THR A 243 3.94 -2.32 12.92
N PRO A 244 3.19 -1.43 13.60
CA PRO A 244 2.10 -1.86 14.47
C PRO A 244 1.14 -2.84 13.80
N PHE A 245 0.84 -2.61 12.52
CA PHE A 245 0.07 -3.52 11.68
C PHE A 245 0.68 -4.92 11.56
N LYS A 246 1.97 -5.02 11.19
CA LYS A 246 2.69 -6.31 11.08
C LYS A 246 2.77 -7.06 12.43
N LYS A 247 2.82 -6.33 13.55
CA LYS A 247 2.80 -6.91 14.90
C LYS A 247 1.42 -7.48 15.28
N ILE A 248 0.33 -6.78 14.97
CA ILE A 248 -1.04 -7.23 15.24
C ILE A 248 -1.38 -8.49 14.43
N ILE A 249 -0.97 -8.52 13.18
CA ILE A 249 -1.21 -9.65 12.26
C ILE A 249 -0.65 -10.98 12.77
N THR A 250 0.51 -10.97 13.44
CA THR A 250 1.18 -12.22 13.81
C THR A 250 0.65 -12.78 15.14
N VAL A 251 0.15 -11.95 16.04
CA VAL A 251 -0.42 -12.38 17.33
C VAL A 251 -1.81 -13.04 17.17
N VAL A 252 -2.50 -12.76 16.06
CA VAL A 252 -3.86 -13.27 15.78
C VAL A 252 -3.85 -14.66 15.10
N SER A 253 -2.68 -15.21 14.76
CA SER A 253 -2.52 -16.53 14.13
C SER A 253 -2.75 -17.75 15.05
N LEU A 254 -3.42 -17.55 16.18
CA LEU A 254 -3.87 -18.65 17.04
C LEU A 254 -5.11 -19.31 16.38
N PRO A 255 -5.18 -20.66 16.30
CA PRO A 255 -6.29 -21.36 15.68
C PRO A 255 -7.63 -20.84 16.19
N MET A 256 -8.63 -20.72 15.30
CA MET A 256 -9.93 -20.06 15.52
C MET A 256 -10.65 -20.44 16.84
N ILE A 257 -10.36 -21.65 17.36
CA ILE A 257 -10.79 -22.13 18.69
C ILE A 257 -10.39 -21.16 19.81
N ILE A 258 -9.21 -20.55 19.73
CA ILE A 258 -8.66 -19.62 20.72
C ILE A 258 -9.21 -18.20 20.51
N LEU A 259 -9.46 -17.79 19.25
CA LEU A 259 -10.05 -16.48 18.93
C LEU A 259 -11.47 -16.34 19.51
N LYS A 260 -12.26 -17.41 19.47
CA LYS A 260 -13.60 -17.47 20.07
C LYS A 260 -13.58 -17.25 21.59
N TRP A 261 -12.51 -17.67 22.26
CA TRP A 261 -12.35 -17.56 23.72
C TRP A 261 -11.67 -16.26 24.18
N LEU A 262 -10.72 -15.72 23.41
CA LEU A 262 -9.94 -14.54 23.81
C LEU A 262 -10.50 -13.20 23.30
N TRP A 263 -11.10 -13.15 22.11
CA TRP A 263 -11.52 -11.88 21.50
C TRP A 263 -12.93 -11.42 21.89
N MET A 264 -13.87 -12.34 22.14
CA MET A 264 -15.23 -11.96 22.59
C MET A 264 -15.25 -11.17 23.92
N PRO A 265 -14.40 -11.50 24.93
CA PRO A 265 -14.30 -10.68 26.15
C PRO A 265 -13.60 -9.34 25.93
N LEU A 266 -12.54 -9.30 25.12
CA LEU A 266 -11.74 -8.09 24.86
C LEU A 266 -12.50 -7.05 24.01
N LEU A 267 -13.30 -7.49 23.03
CA LEU A 267 -14.20 -6.58 22.29
C LEU A 267 -15.29 -6.00 23.19
N LYS A 268 -15.82 -6.80 24.13
CA LYS A 268 -16.78 -6.32 25.15
C LYS A 268 -16.15 -5.29 26.11
N MET A 269 -14.84 -5.40 26.40
CA MET A 269 -14.14 -4.43 27.26
C MET A 269 -13.81 -3.11 26.54
N SER A 270 -13.35 -3.16 25.28
CA SER A 270 -13.05 -1.94 24.50
C SER A 270 -14.31 -1.11 24.20
N LEU A 271 -15.45 -1.76 23.93
CA LEU A 271 -16.72 -1.07 23.69
C LEU A 271 -17.35 -0.49 24.98
N LYS A 272 -17.03 -1.02 26.17
CA LYS A 272 -17.46 -0.42 27.45
C LYS A 272 -16.72 0.90 27.77
N GLN A 273 -15.47 1.05 27.33
CA GLN A 273 -14.71 2.30 27.56
C GLN A 273 -15.17 3.45 26.65
N ASN A 274 -15.72 3.16 25.46
CA ASN A 274 -16.24 4.16 24.52
C ASN A 274 -17.75 4.45 24.67
N ALA A 275 -18.43 3.86 25.66
CA ALA A 275 -19.84 4.12 25.97
C ALA A 275 -20.02 4.96 27.26
N CYS A 276 -18.93 5.44 27.86
CA CYS A 276 -18.91 6.30 29.06
C CYS A 276 -18.32 7.70 28.79
N LEU A 277 -18.36 8.18 27.55
CA LEU A 277 -18.15 9.58 27.20
C LEU A 277 -19.28 10.09 26.31
#